data_AF-A0A7Z9VFU4-F1
#
_entry.id   AF-A0A7Z9VFU4-F1
#
_cell.length_a   1.000
_cell.length_b   1.000
_cell.length_c   1.000
_cell.angle_alpha   90.00
_cell.angle_beta   90.00
_cell.angle_gamma   90.00
#
_symmetry.space_group_name_H-M   'P 1'
#
loop_
_entity.id
_entity.type
_entity.pdbx_description
1 polymer ?
#
loop_
_entity_poly.entity_id
_entity_poly.type
_entity_poly.pdbx_seq_one_letter_code
_entity_poly.pdbx_strand_id
1 'polypeptide(L)'
;AGNSLKALAEAGLAGFRTPESCADAVSAYLDWTGPVEAPVPVLLPSVKALLKAGGGVRLDEAASLKVFEALGIPCTPRHVLAAGDAPPPDLIYPVAAKVLSADITHKTEAGGVVLDIPDAASLKDASAEIFKNVEKAQPKADIAGVLVQQMQSGLAEVLVGYRLDAVAGPVVVLGVGGVLTEIYNDAAVRAAPVDMKTAQEMIAEVRGLATICGYRGQAQGDMTSLAAAVVAVSALALADGVVEAEINPLIVKAKGQGKDKGVSAVDGLVLMAEKSE
;
A
#
# COMPACT_ATOMS: atom_id res chain seq x y z
N ALA A 1 31.90 29.93 -19.35
CA ALA A 1 31.23 28.61 -19.53
C ALA A 1 30.08 28.65 -20.54
N GLY A 2 29.17 29.65 -20.52
CA GLY A 2 27.97 29.66 -21.37
C GLY A 2 28.21 29.63 -22.89
N ASN A 3 29.16 30.41 -23.42
CA ASN A 3 29.40 30.47 -24.87
C ASN A 3 29.97 29.17 -25.45
N SER A 4 30.82 28.47 -24.69
CA SER A 4 31.43 27.20 -25.12
C SER A 4 30.41 26.07 -25.17
N LEU A 5 29.51 25.99 -24.18
CA LEU A 5 28.43 24.99 -24.14
C LEU A 5 27.42 25.20 -25.27
N LYS A 6 27.12 26.47 -25.58
CA LYS A 6 26.23 26.83 -26.69
C LYS A 6 26.82 26.41 -28.05
N ALA A 7 28.12 26.67 -28.27
CA ALA A 7 28.81 26.25 -29.49
C ALA A 7 28.85 24.71 -29.65
N LEU A 8 29.01 23.97 -28.54
CA LEU A 8 28.93 22.50 -28.56
C LEU A 8 27.53 22.02 -28.95
N ALA A 9 26.48 22.58 -28.34
CA ALA A 9 25.10 22.22 -28.65
C ALA A 9 24.71 22.53 -30.11
N GLU A 10 25.14 23.68 -30.64
CA GLU A 10 24.95 24.07 -32.05
C GLU A 10 25.67 23.12 -33.03
N ALA A 11 26.75 22.45 -32.58
CA ALA A 11 27.46 21.41 -33.32
C ALA A 11 26.89 19.99 -33.10
N GLY A 12 25.80 19.84 -32.35
CA GLY A 12 25.21 18.53 -32.01
C GLY A 12 26.01 17.74 -30.97
N LEU A 13 26.94 18.39 -30.26
CA LEU A 13 27.75 17.77 -29.21
C LEU A 13 27.14 18.10 -27.84
N ALA A 14 26.89 17.07 -27.03
CA ALA A 14 26.41 17.24 -25.67
C ALA A 14 27.49 17.94 -24.81
N GLY A 15 27.14 19.10 -24.25
CA GLY A 15 28.00 19.86 -23.35
C GLY A 15 27.42 19.91 -21.95
N PHE A 16 28.23 19.62 -20.93
CA PHE A 16 27.81 19.58 -19.53
C PHE A 16 28.50 20.67 -18.71
N ARG A 17 27.80 21.21 -17.71
CA ARG A 17 28.35 22.24 -16.83
C ARG A 17 29.37 21.68 -15.84
N THR A 18 29.21 20.42 -15.44
CA THR A 18 30.12 19.73 -14.52
C THR A 18 30.38 18.29 -15.00
N PRO A 19 31.50 17.67 -14.57
CA PRO A 19 31.77 16.25 -14.83
C PRO A 19 30.69 15.33 -14.26
N GLU A 20 30.09 15.67 -13.12
CA GLU A 20 29.01 14.89 -12.48
C GLU A 20 27.76 14.87 -13.36
N SER A 21 27.35 16.02 -13.91
CA SER A 21 26.19 16.06 -14.82
C SER A 21 26.44 15.31 -16.13
N CYS A 22 27.71 15.22 -16.57
CA CYS A 22 28.09 14.33 -17.68
C CYS A 22 27.96 12.86 -17.28
N ALA A 23 28.49 12.48 -16.11
CA ALA A 23 28.41 11.11 -15.60
C ALA A 23 26.95 10.67 -15.38
N ASP A 24 26.11 11.52 -14.80
CA ASP A 24 24.68 11.27 -14.61
C ASP A 24 23.96 11.09 -15.94
N ALA A 25 24.24 11.94 -16.94
CA ALA A 25 23.64 11.82 -18.26
C ALA A 25 24.09 10.57 -19.01
N VAL A 26 25.37 10.18 -18.87
CA VAL A 26 25.89 8.94 -19.45
C VAL A 26 25.30 7.73 -18.74
N SER A 27 25.22 7.71 -17.41
CA SER A 27 24.54 6.65 -16.66
C SER A 27 23.09 6.55 -17.11
N ALA A 28 22.35 7.66 -17.11
CA ALA A 28 20.97 7.69 -17.55
C ALA A 28 20.80 7.19 -18.99
N TYR A 29 21.71 7.50 -19.92
CA TYR A 29 21.66 7.01 -21.30
C TYR A 29 22.01 5.52 -21.42
N LEU A 30 23.00 5.03 -20.67
CA LEU A 30 23.43 3.63 -20.69
C LEU A 30 22.44 2.71 -19.98
N ASP A 31 21.84 3.20 -18.89
CA ASP A 31 20.81 2.52 -18.11
C ASP A 31 19.41 2.72 -18.71
N TRP A 32 19.27 3.62 -19.70
CA TRP A 32 18.01 3.83 -20.38
C TRP A 32 17.57 2.57 -21.08
N THR A 33 16.39 2.10 -20.72
CA THR A 33 15.69 1.06 -21.45
C THR A 33 14.52 1.70 -22.18
N GLY A 34 14.37 1.36 -23.46
CA GLY A 34 13.20 1.77 -24.22
C GLY A 34 11.92 1.25 -23.57
N PRO A 35 10.74 1.84 -23.87
CA PRO A 35 9.48 1.34 -23.36
C PRO A 35 9.34 -0.14 -23.69
N VAL A 36 9.29 -0.98 -22.66
CA VAL A 36 9.05 -2.41 -22.82
C VAL A 36 7.55 -2.63 -22.75
N GLU A 37 7.01 -3.33 -23.74
CA GLU A 37 5.63 -3.82 -23.68
C GLU A 37 5.56 -4.90 -22.59
N ALA A 38 5.17 -4.49 -21.38
CA ALA A 38 4.96 -5.42 -20.28
C ALA A 38 3.68 -6.22 -20.53
N PRO A 39 3.65 -7.52 -20.18
CA PRO A 39 2.40 -8.27 -20.16
C PRO A 39 1.41 -7.54 -19.24
N VAL A 40 0.31 -7.08 -19.82
CA VAL A 40 -0.71 -6.35 -19.07
C VAL A 40 -1.41 -7.35 -18.14
N PRO A 41 -1.33 -7.20 -16.81
CA PRO A 41 -2.08 -8.05 -15.90
C PRO A 41 -3.58 -7.91 -16.20
N VAL A 42 -4.36 -8.98 -16.10
CA VAL A 42 -5.80 -8.90 -16.33
C VAL A 42 -6.49 -8.45 -15.06
N LEU A 43 -7.12 -7.27 -15.08
CA LEU A 43 -7.95 -6.84 -13.97
C LEU A 43 -9.29 -7.58 -13.98
N LEU A 44 -9.55 -8.35 -12.92
CA LEU A 44 -10.76 -9.16 -12.82
C LEU A 44 -12.03 -8.28 -12.80
N PRO A 45 -13.14 -8.71 -13.43
CA PRO A 45 -14.40 -7.97 -13.40
C PRO A 45 -14.94 -7.70 -11.99
N SER A 46 -14.66 -8.61 -11.03
CA SER A 46 -15.02 -8.45 -9.61
C SER A 46 -14.40 -7.20 -8.99
N VAL A 47 -13.14 -6.88 -9.35
CA VAL A 47 -12.44 -5.69 -8.85
C VAL A 47 -13.13 -4.43 -9.37
N LYS A 48 -13.43 -4.37 -10.68
CA LYS A 48 -14.16 -3.23 -11.27
C LYS A 48 -15.54 -3.03 -10.64
N ALA A 49 -16.25 -4.12 -10.34
CA ALA A 49 -17.55 -4.06 -9.69
C ALA A 49 -17.46 -3.48 -8.27
N LEU A 50 -16.45 -3.89 -7.47
CA LEU A 50 -16.23 -3.37 -6.12
C LEU A 50 -15.85 -1.88 -6.12
N LEU A 51 -14.96 -1.47 -7.02
CA LEU A 51 -14.58 -0.06 -7.18
C LEU A 51 -15.79 0.81 -7.53
N LYS A 52 -16.67 0.33 -8.42
CA LYS A 52 -17.90 1.04 -8.78
C LYS A 52 -18.92 1.08 -7.63
N ALA A 53 -19.02 0.01 -6.83
CA ALA A 53 -19.96 -0.10 -5.72
C ALA A 53 -19.60 0.81 -4.54
N GLY A 54 -18.32 1.17 -4.37
CA GLY A 54 -17.87 2.11 -3.34
C GLY A 54 -18.49 3.50 -3.44
N GLY A 55 -18.95 3.91 -4.63
CA GLY A 55 -19.85 5.05 -4.84
C GLY A 55 -19.28 6.45 -4.59
N GLY A 56 -18.17 6.59 -3.88
CA GLY A 56 -17.53 7.86 -3.51
C GLY A 56 -16.08 8.00 -3.97
N VAL A 57 -15.49 9.16 -3.66
CA VAL A 57 -14.08 9.52 -3.92
C VAL A 57 -13.13 8.70 -3.05
N ARG A 58 -13.59 8.21 -1.90
CA ARG A 58 -12.80 7.41 -0.97
C ARG A 58 -13.61 6.22 -0.51
N LEU A 59 -13.02 5.04 -0.57
CA LEU A 59 -13.59 3.83 0.01
C LEU A 59 -13.23 3.78 1.50
N ASP A 60 -14.13 3.26 2.33
CA ASP A 60 -13.77 2.90 3.70
C ASP A 60 -12.78 1.71 3.71
N GLU A 61 -12.17 1.44 4.86
CA GLU A 61 -11.14 0.39 4.98
C GLU A 61 -11.70 -1.00 4.66
N ALA A 62 -12.95 -1.30 5.03
CA ALA A 62 -13.56 -2.59 4.78
C ALA A 62 -13.80 -2.84 3.28
N ALA A 63 -14.22 -1.81 2.54
CA ALA A 63 -14.39 -1.82 1.10
C ALA A 63 -13.03 -1.88 0.38
N SER A 64 -12.04 -1.11 0.86
CA SER A 64 -10.67 -1.11 0.32
C SER A 64 -10.04 -2.51 0.45
N LEU A 65 -10.15 -3.15 1.61
CA LEU A 65 -9.66 -4.52 1.80
C LEU A 65 -10.38 -5.55 0.91
N LYS A 66 -11.69 -5.39 0.64
CA LYS A 66 -12.39 -6.25 -0.33
C LYS A 66 -11.85 -6.12 -1.75
N VAL A 67 -11.42 -4.91 -2.16
CA VAL A 67 -10.75 -4.70 -3.45
C VAL A 67 -9.43 -5.46 -3.48
N PHE A 68 -8.62 -5.38 -2.42
CA PHE A 68 -7.35 -6.12 -2.33
C PHE A 68 -7.56 -7.64 -2.30
N GLU A 69 -8.59 -8.14 -1.61
CA GLU A 69 -8.97 -9.57 -1.66
C GLU A 69 -9.34 -10.01 -3.08
N ALA A 70 -10.09 -9.19 -3.82
CA ALA A 70 -10.46 -9.46 -5.21
C ALA A 70 -9.26 -9.38 -6.17
N LEU A 71 -8.21 -8.65 -5.81
CA LEU A 71 -6.91 -8.66 -6.49
C LEU A 71 -6.05 -9.89 -6.14
N GLY A 72 -6.51 -10.74 -5.22
CA GLY A 72 -5.79 -11.94 -4.78
C GLY A 72 -4.80 -11.69 -3.65
N ILE A 73 -4.85 -10.51 -3.00
CA ILE A 73 -4.01 -10.16 -1.86
C ILE A 73 -4.70 -10.64 -0.59
N PRO A 74 -4.12 -11.56 0.20
CA PRO A 74 -4.73 -12.01 1.44
C PRO A 74 -4.88 -10.85 2.41
N CYS A 75 -6.07 -10.67 2.96
CA CYS A 75 -6.35 -9.63 3.95
C CYS A 75 -6.68 -10.26 5.30
N THR A 76 -6.44 -9.50 6.36
CA THR A 76 -6.73 -9.95 7.73
C THR A 76 -8.24 -10.18 7.89
N PRO A 77 -8.66 -11.30 8.52
CA PRO A 77 -10.05 -11.53 8.89
C PRO A 77 -10.59 -10.36 9.71
N ARG A 78 -11.80 -9.91 9.37
CA ARG A 78 -12.37 -8.68 9.94
C ARG A 78 -13.86 -8.81 10.18
N HIS A 79 -14.33 -8.10 11.20
CA HIS A 79 -15.75 -7.91 11.50
C HIS A 79 -16.05 -6.42 11.62
N VAL A 80 -17.27 -6.01 11.29
CA VAL A 80 -17.73 -4.64 11.51
C VAL A 80 -18.78 -4.69 12.61
N LEU A 81 -18.55 -3.93 13.70
CA LEU A 81 -19.47 -3.80 14.81
C LEU A 81 -20.15 -2.45 14.76
N ALA A 82 -21.48 -2.43 14.79
CA ALA A 82 -22.23 -1.21 14.99
C ALA A 82 -22.15 -0.76 16.46
N ALA A 83 -22.57 0.48 16.73
CA ALA A 83 -22.61 1.01 18.09
C ALA A 83 -23.49 0.14 19.00
N GLY A 84 -22.89 -0.45 20.04
CA GLY A 84 -23.57 -1.29 21.01
C GLY A 84 -23.65 -2.79 20.66
N ASP A 85 -23.16 -3.20 19.49
CA ASP A 85 -23.10 -4.62 19.12
C ASP A 85 -22.19 -5.43 20.05
N ALA A 86 -22.56 -6.70 20.25
CA ALA A 86 -21.71 -7.63 20.97
C ALA A 86 -20.60 -8.17 20.05
N PRO A 87 -19.36 -8.37 20.56
CA PRO A 87 -18.32 -9.06 19.83
C PRO A 87 -18.73 -10.47 19.38
N PRO A 88 -18.40 -10.90 18.15
CA PRO A 88 -18.59 -12.27 17.70
C PRO A 88 -17.88 -13.28 18.61
N PRO A 89 -18.50 -14.44 18.88
CA PRO A 89 -17.96 -15.43 19.81
C PRO A 89 -16.72 -16.16 19.27
N ASP A 90 -16.47 -16.11 17.96
CA ASP A 90 -15.38 -16.77 17.25
C ASP A 90 -14.16 -15.86 17.00
N LEU A 91 -14.18 -14.63 17.55
CA LEU A 91 -13.03 -13.73 17.48
C LEU A 91 -11.80 -14.32 18.17
N ILE A 92 -10.67 -14.24 17.47
CA ILE A 92 -9.36 -14.66 17.99
C ILE A 92 -8.61 -13.41 18.45
N TYR A 93 -8.28 -13.36 19.73
CA TYR A 93 -7.58 -12.25 20.39
C TYR A 93 -6.05 -12.48 20.41
N PRO A 94 -5.22 -11.41 20.49
CA PRO A 94 -5.63 -10.00 20.56
C PRO A 94 -6.15 -9.44 19.24
N VAL A 95 -7.03 -8.43 19.33
CA VAL A 95 -7.61 -7.73 18.17
C VAL A 95 -7.27 -6.25 18.18
N ALA A 96 -7.28 -5.64 17.00
CA ALA A 96 -7.34 -4.21 16.81
C ALA A 96 -8.79 -3.78 16.55
N ALA A 97 -9.18 -2.62 17.07
CA ALA A 97 -10.45 -1.96 16.79
C ALA A 97 -10.16 -0.59 16.16
N LYS A 98 -10.72 -0.32 14.98
CA LYS A 98 -10.53 0.91 14.23
C LYS A 98 -11.88 1.48 13.83
N VAL A 99 -12.07 2.80 13.90
CA VAL A 99 -13.25 3.44 13.34
C VAL A 99 -13.35 3.18 11.84
N LEU A 100 -14.53 2.80 11.38
CA LEU A 100 -14.83 2.59 9.97
C LEU A 100 -15.62 3.78 9.44
N SER A 101 -14.94 4.67 8.73
CA SER A 101 -15.53 5.83 8.06
C SER A 101 -14.65 6.25 6.89
N ALA A 102 -15.27 6.61 5.76
CA ALA A 102 -14.56 7.22 4.64
C ALA A 102 -14.11 8.66 4.94
N ASP A 103 -14.79 9.35 5.86
CA ASP A 103 -14.53 10.76 6.20
C ASP A 103 -13.32 10.94 7.14
N ILE A 104 -12.93 9.89 7.85
CA ILE A 104 -11.86 9.91 8.86
C ILE A 104 -10.58 9.36 8.25
N THR A 105 -9.67 10.26 7.87
CA THR A 105 -8.39 9.87 7.27
C THR A 105 -7.33 9.51 8.31
N HIS A 106 -7.18 10.35 9.34
CA HIS A 106 -6.21 10.18 10.43
C HIS A 106 -6.87 9.56 11.67
N LYS A 107 -7.24 8.27 11.56
CA LYS A 107 -7.99 7.54 12.60
C LYS A 107 -7.33 7.62 13.98
N THR A 108 -6.01 7.46 14.06
CA THR A 108 -5.26 7.50 15.32
C THR A 108 -5.36 8.87 16.01
N GLU A 109 -5.26 9.96 15.26
CA GLU A 109 -5.35 11.33 15.78
C GLU A 109 -6.76 11.66 16.29
N ALA A 110 -7.79 11.07 15.67
CA ALA A 110 -9.17 11.17 16.11
C ALA A 110 -9.49 10.27 17.32
N GLY A 111 -8.52 9.51 17.85
CA GLY A 111 -8.75 8.53 18.92
C GLY A 111 -9.60 7.34 18.45
N GLY A 112 -9.59 7.07 17.15
CA GLY A 112 -10.39 6.04 16.49
C GLY A 112 -9.65 4.72 16.28
N VAL A 113 -8.53 4.47 16.95
CA VAL A 113 -7.78 3.21 16.87
C VAL A 113 -7.37 2.77 18.26
N VAL A 114 -7.66 1.51 18.59
CA VAL A 114 -7.20 0.82 19.80
C VAL A 114 -6.62 -0.53 19.39
N LEU A 115 -5.38 -0.81 19.78
CA LEU A 115 -4.65 -2.04 19.44
C LEU A 115 -4.52 -2.96 20.66
N ASP A 116 -4.09 -4.20 20.42
CA ASP A 116 -3.77 -5.19 21.47
C ASP A 116 -4.91 -5.47 22.47
N ILE A 117 -6.16 -5.42 22.01
CA ILE A 117 -7.33 -5.69 22.84
C ILE A 117 -7.37 -7.19 23.16
N PRO A 118 -7.31 -7.60 24.45
CA PRO A 118 -7.06 -8.99 24.82
C PRO A 118 -8.31 -9.87 24.89
N ASP A 119 -9.51 -9.28 25.01
CA ASP A 119 -10.76 -10.02 25.22
C ASP A 119 -12.00 -9.22 24.81
N ALA A 120 -13.16 -9.89 24.84
CA ALA A 120 -14.45 -9.34 24.41
C ALA A 120 -14.96 -8.20 25.30
N ALA A 121 -14.65 -8.22 26.60
CA ALA A 121 -15.06 -7.15 27.51
C ALA A 121 -14.30 -5.87 27.18
N SER A 122 -12.98 -5.98 27.05
CA SER A 122 -12.09 -4.89 26.64
C SER A 122 -12.45 -4.35 25.25
N LEU A 123 -12.87 -5.22 24.32
CA LEU A 123 -13.31 -4.80 22.98
C LEU A 123 -14.59 -3.97 23.02
N LYS A 124 -15.55 -4.33 23.88
CA LYS A 124 -16.79 -3.58 24.05
C LYS A 124 -16.50 -2.16 24.56
N ASP A 125 -15.63 -2.06 25.56
CA ASP A 125 -15.23 -0.78 26.15
C ASP A 125 -14.46 0.08 25.13
N ALA A 126 -13.48 -0.52 24.43
CA ALA A 126 -12.72 0.16 23.38
C ALA A 126 -13.61 0.66 22.24
N SER A 127 -14.59 -0.14 21.80
CA SER A 127 -15.52 0.26 20.74
C SER A 127 -16.35 1.47 21.17
N ALA A 128 -16.88 1.49 22.39
CA ALA A 128 -17.63 2.62 22.93
C ALA A 128 -16.76 3.89 23.07
N GLU A 129 -15.50 3.73 23.47
CA GLU A 129 -14.55 4.84 23.55
C GLU A 129 -14.23 5.42 22.16
N ILE A 130 -14.03 4.57 21.15
CA ILE A 130 -13.79 4.99 19.76
C ILE A 130 -14.95 5.86 19.24
N PHE A 131 -16.21 5.40 19.38
CA PHE A 131 -17.37 6.18 18.95
C PHE A 131 -17.40 7.57 19.63
N LYS A 132 -17.22 7.61 20.95
CA LYS A 132 -17.21 8.86 21.72
C LYS A 132 -16.10 9.82 21.29
N ASN A 133 -14.89 9.31 21.06
CA ASN A 133 -13.75 10.13 20.66
C ASN A 133 -13.97 10.72 19.26
N VAL A 134 -14.43 9.89 18.34
CA VAL A 134 -14.66 10.29 16.95
C VAL A 134 -15.83 11.27 16.83
N GLU A 135 -16.96 11.02 17.50
CA GLU A 135 -18.09 11.96 17.52
C GLU A 135 -17.68 13.35 18.03
N LYS A 136 -16.76 13.40 19.00
CA LYS A 136 -16.22 14.66 19.51
C LYS A 136 -15.25 15.32 18.53
N ALA A 137 -14.36 14.55 17.90
CA ALA A 137 -13.33 15.06 17.00
C ALA A 137 -13.91 15.48 15.63
N GLN A 138 -14.85 14.71 15.10
CA GLN A 138 -15.46 14.90 13.78
C GLN A 138 -16.97 14.61 13.82
N PRO A 139 -17.79 15.52 14.39
CA PRO A 139 -19.22 15.31 14.60
C PRO A 139 -20.07 15.19 13.32
N LYS A 140 -19.47 15.44 12.16
CA LYS A 140 -20.12 15.36 10.84
C LYS A 140 -19.72 14.11 10.05
N ALA A 141 -18.77 13.32 10.55
CA ALA A 141 -18.32 12.11 9.88
C ALA A 141 -19.41 11.04 9.91
N ASP A 142 -19.65 10.38 8.78
CA ASP A 142 -20.51 9.21 8.72
C ASP A 142 -19.74 7.98 9.22
N ILE A 143 -20.17 7.42 10.35
CA ILE A 143 -19.49 6.30 11.01
C ILE A 143 -20.28 5.02 10.72
N ALA A 144 -19.73 4.17 9.86
CA ALA A 144 -20.33 2.88 9.53
C ALA A 144 -20.21 1.85 10.67
N GLY A 145 -19.21 2.03 11.55
CA GLY A 145 -19.02 1.20 12.74
C GLY A 145 -17.58 1.19 13.23
N VAL A 146 -17.23 0.12 13.93
CA VAL A 146 -15.85 -0.21 14.32
C VAL A 146 -15.42 -1.48 13.59
N LEU A 147 -14.36 -1.36 12.79
CA LEU A 147 -13.68 -2.48 12.17
C LEU A 147 -12.81 -3.19 13.20
N VAL A 148 -13.09 -4.47 13.44
CA VAL A 148 -12.36 -5.33 14.37
C VAL A 148 -11.56 -6.35 13.57
N GLN A 149 -10.26 -6.41 13.80
CA GLN A 149 -9.32 -7.27 13.06
C GLN A 149 -8.41 -8.02 14.02
N GLN A 150 -8.10 -9.28 13.70
CA GLN A 150 -7.10 -10.03 14.45
C GLN A 150 -5.71 -9.39 14.29
N MET A 151 -4.98 -9.18 15.38
CA MET A 151 -3.60 -8.72 15.32
C MET A 151 -2.75 -9.69 14.51
N GLN A 152 -2.04 -9.19 13.50
CA GLN A 152 -1.12 -9.97 12.69
C GLN A 152 0.33 -9.68 13.09
N SER A 153 1.18 -10.69 13.01
CA SER A 153 2.62 -10.55 13.13
C SER A 153 3.32 -11.18 11.93
N GLY A 154 4.54 -10.72 11.65
CA GLY A 154 5.35 -11.17 10.53
C GLY A 154 6.81 -10.82 10.72
N LEU A 155 7.60 -11.07 9.68
CA LEU A 155 9.03 -10.77 9.65
C LEU A 155 9.29 -9.29 9.33
N ALA A 156 8.39 -8.65 8.58
CA ALA A 156 8.45 -7.24 8.29
C ALA A 156 7.05 -6.69 7.97
N GLU A 157 6.90 -5.39 8.14
CA GLU A 157 5.80 -4.61 7.61
C GLU A 157 6.31 -3.87 6.38
N VAL A 158 5.52 -3.80 5.31
CA VAL A 158 5.86 -3.08 4.08
C VAL A 158 4.68 -2.23 3.62
N LEU A 159 4.98 -1.17 2.89
CA LEU A 159 4.01 -0.36 2.17
C LEU A 159 4.02 -0.80 0.71
N VAL A 160 2.83 -1.08 0.15
CA VAL A 160 2.65 -1.27 -1.28
C VAL A 160 1.58 -0.29 -1.76
N GLY A 161 1.96 0.62 -2.64
CA GLY A 161 1.11 1.71 -3.12
C GLY A 161 1.02 1.74 -4.64
N TYR A 162 -0.15 2.15 -5.14
CA TYR A 162 -0.40 2.59 -6.51
C TYR A 162 -0.83 4.06 -6.46
N ARG A 163 -0.37 4.86 -7.41
CA ARG A 163 -0.82 6.24 -7.59
C ARG A 163 -0.83 6.63 -9.06
N LEU A 164 -1.83 7.40 -9.46
CA LEU A 164 -1.78 8.14 -10.72
C LEU A 164 -1.09 9.49 -10.48
N ASP A 165 0.22 9.54 -10.73
CA ASP A 165 1.00 10.78 -10.62
C ASP A 165 0.73 11.73 -11.80
N ALA A 166 0.66 13.03 -11.51
CA ALA A 166 0.32 14.03 -12.52
C ALA A 166 1.40 14.22 -13.61
N VAL A 167 2.65 13.85 -13.32
CA VAL A 167 3.81 14.00 -14.22
C VAL A 167 4.25 12.64 -14.77
N ALA A 168 4.45 11.67 -13.89
CA ALA A 168 4.96 10.35 -14.24
C ALA A 168 3.88 9.38 -14.75
N GLY A 169 2.60 9.70 -14.55
CA GLY A 169 1.49 8.81 -14.84
C GLY A 169 1.34 7.71 -13.77
N PRO A 170 0.80 6.53 -14.12
CA PRO A 170 0.56 5.47 -13.15
C PRO A 170 1.88 4.89 -12.62
N VAL A 171 2.06 4.91 -11.30
CA VAL A 171 3.24 4.39 -10.62
C VAL A 171 2.85 3.40 -9.52
N VAL A 172 3.73 2.43 -9.27
CA VAL A 172 3.67 1.53 -8.12
C VAL A 172 4.90 1.76 -7.24
N VAL A 173 4.68 1.75 -5.93
CA VAL A 173 5.69 2.00 -4.89
C VAL A 173 5.74 0.80 -3.95
N LEU A 174 6.95 0.36 -3.62
CA LEU A 174 7.22 -0.59 -2.56
C LEU A 174 8.20 0.05 -1.57
N GLY A 175 7.88 0.04 -0.29
CA GLY A 175 8.78 0.52 0.76
C GLY A 175 8.63 -0.30 2.03
N VAL A 176 9.54 -0.13 2.99
CA VAL A 176 9.39 -0.71 4.33
C VAL A 176 8.28 0.02 5.08
N GLY A 177 7.51 -0.66 5.93
CA GLY A 177 6.49 -0.04 6.78
C GLY A 177 7.06 0.47 8.10
N GLY A 178 6.26 1.27 8.82
CA GLY A 178 6.59 1.77 10.16
C GLY A 178 7.18 3.18 10.20
N VAL A 179 7.46 3.67 11.41
CA VAL A 179 7.86 5.08 11.67
C VAL A 179 9.20 5.45 11.02
N LEU A 180 10.03 4.46 10.70
CA LEU A 180 11.36 4.68 10.12
C LEU A 180 11.33 4.97 8.61
N THR A 181 10.23 4.71 7.92
CA THR A 181 10.14 4.85 6.46
C THR A 181 10.27 6.31 6.00
N GLU A 182 9.65 7.24 6.72
CA GLU A 182 9.71 8.68 6.42
C GLU A 182 11.12 9.25 6.56
N ILE A 183 12.00 8.58 7.31
CA ILE A 183 13.35 9.05 7.63
C ILE A 183 14.36 8.56 6.58
N TYR A 184 14.19 7.35 6.04
CA TYR A 184 15.23 6.70 5.23
C TYR A 184 15.05 6.75 3.72
N ASN A 185 13.92 7.24 3.18
CA ASN A 185 13.64 7.25 1.74
C ASN A 185 13.94 5.89 1.06
N ASP A 186 13.68 4.79 1.78
CA ASP A 186 13.99 3.43 1.33
C ASP A 186 12.77 2.82 0.64
N ALA A 187 12.61 3.18 -0.63
CA ALA A 187 11.51 2.72 -1.47
C ALA A 187 11.96 2.52 -2.92
N ALA A 188 11.32 1.57 -3.60
CA ALA A 188 11.45 1.36 -5.02
C ALA A 188 10.17 1.84 -5.73
N VAL A 189 10.34 2.58 -6.83
CA VAL A 189 9.24 3.12 -7.64
C VAL A 189 9.37 2.63 -9.08
N ARG A 190 8.26 2.24 -9.70
CA ARG A 190 8.20 1.84 -11.11
C ARG A 190 6.92 2.36 -11.76
N ALA A 191 6.95 2.56 -13.07
CA ALA A 191 5.73 2.77 -13.85
C ALA A 191 4.86 1.52 -13.77
N ALA A 192 3.56 1.69 -13.58
CA ALA A 192 2.59 0.62 -13.49
C ALA A 192 1.88 0.41 -14.85
N PRO A 193 1.45 -0.84 -15.18
CA PRO A 193 1.60 -2.05 -14.38
C PRO A 193 3.01 -2.64 -14.47
N VAL A 194 3.39 -3.46 -13.47
CA VAL A 194 4.67 -4.20 -13.45
C VAL A 194 4.44 -5.70 -13.53
N ASP A 195 5.42 -6.43 -14.03
CA ASP A 195 5.43 -7.90 -14.02
C ASP A 195 6.15 -8.46 -12.77
N MET A 196 6.14 -9.80 -12.63
CA MET A 196 6.78 -10.48 -11.50
C MET A 196 8.29 -10.24 -11.43
N LYS A 197 8.96 -10.08 -12.57
CA LYS A 197 10.41 -9.87 -12.60
C LYS A 197 10.72 -8.47 -12.08
N THR A 198 10.03 -7.45 -12.59
CA THR A 198 10.17 -6.06 -12.11
C THR A 198 9.81 -5.94 -10.64
N ALA A 199 8.76 -6.62 -10.17
CA ALA A 199 8.43 -6.63 -8.74
C ALA A 199 9.53 -7.27 -7.86
N GLN A 200 10.20 -8.32 -8.35
CA GLN A 200 11.36 -8.90 -7.65
C GLN A 200 12.57 -7.94 -7.62
N GLU A 201 12.81 -7.21 -8.71
CA GLU A 201 13.84 -6.17 -8.76
C GLU A 201 13.54 -5.04 -7.76
N MET A 202 12.28 -4.60 -7.65
CA MET A 202 11.84 -3.63 -6.64
C MET A 202 12.11 -4.12 -5.22
N ILE A 203 11.80 -5.40 -4.91
CA ILE A 203 12.07 -5.98 -3.58
C ILE A 203 13.57 -5.98 -3.27
N ALA A 204 14.42 -6.28 -4.25
CA ALA A 204 15.88 -6.31 -4.07
C ALA A 204 16.49 -4.91 -3.88
N GLU A 205 15.84 -3.87 -4.41
CA GLU A 205 16.27 -2.46 -4.30
C GLU A 205 16.01 -1.88 -2.90
N VAL A 206 14.92 -2.28 -2.25
CA VAL A 206 14.56 -1.80 -0.90
C VAL A 206 15.48 -2.42 0.15
N ARG A 207 16.36 -1.61 0.73
CA ARG A 207 17.47 -2.07 1.58
C ARG A 207 16.99 -2.72 2.87
N GLY A 208 15.91 -2.23 3.47
CA GLY A 208 15.36 -2.79 4.71
C GLY A 208 14.79 -4.19 4.53
N LEU A 209 14.39 -4.57 3.30
CA LEU A 209 13.95 -5.93 3.00
C LEU A 209 15.11 -6.93 2.91
N ALA A 210 16.36 -6.47 2.80
CA ALA A 210 17.53 -7.37 2.75
C ALA A 210 17.59 -8.32 3.96
N THR A 211 17.09 -7.90 5.11
CA THR A 211 17.06 -8.69 6.36
C THR A 211 16.15 -9.92 6.26
N ILE A 212 15.03 -9.80 5.55
CA ILE A 212 14.04 -10.88 5.36
C ILE A 212 14.26 -11.67 4.06
N CYS A 213 15.25 -11.29 3.25
CA CYS A 213 15.65 -11.98 2.01
C CYS A 213 16.60 -13.18 2.23
N GLY A 214 16.84 -13.61 3.48
CA GLY A 214 17.64 -14.81 3.78
C GLY A 214 19.07 -14.55 4.25
N TYR A 215 19.33 -13.41 4.90
CA TYR A 215 20.63 -13.10 5.49
C TYR A 215 20.97 -14.05 6.66
N ARG A 216 22.10 -14.77 6.58
CA ARG A 216 22.74 -15.54 7.68
C ARG A 216 21.80 -16.40 8.54
N GLY A 217 21.10 -17.37 7.94
CA GLY A 217 20.32 -18.37 8.70
C GLY A 217 19.07 -17.84 9.40
N GLN A 218 18.66 -16.60 9.11
CA GLN A 218 17.40 -16.01 9.57
C GLN A 218 16.20 -16.54 8.79
N ALA A 219 15.01 -16.39 9.37
CA ALA A 219 13.76 -16.72 8.71
C ALA A 219 13.62 -15.92 7.40
N GLN A 220 13.37 -16.61 6.30
CA GLN A 220 13.17 -16.00 4.99
C GLN A 220 11.70 -15.62 4.83
N GLY A 221 11.41 -14.38 4.44
CA GLY A 221 10.06 -13.95 4.09
C GLY A 221 9.61 -14.52 2.75
N ASP A 222 8.29 -14.58 2.55
CA ASP A 222 7.71 -15.03 1.29
C ASP A 222 7.75 -13.92 0.22
N MET A 223 8.93 -13.74 -0.38
CA MET A 223 9.17 -12.72 -1.40
C MET A 223 8.34 -12.93 -2.66
N THR A 224 7.94 -14.18 -2.95
CA THR A 224 7.08 -14.48 -4.08
C THR A 224 5.68 -13.91 -3.88
N SER A 225 5.12 -14.08 -2.67
CA SER A 225 3.82 -13.51 -2.32
C SER A 225 3.86 -11.99 -2.25
N LEU A 226 4.98 -11.40 -1.78
CA LEU A 226 5.18 -9.95 -1.82
C LEU A 226 5.23 -9.42 -3.25
N ALA A 227 6.00 -10.05 -4.15
CA ALA A 227 6.08 -9.67 -5.55
C ALA A 227 4.71 -9.77 -6.24
N ALA A 228 3.95 -10.84 -5.95
CA ALA A 228 2.59 -11.00 -6.46
C ALA A 228 1.65 -9.89 -5.98
N ALA A 229 1.77 -9.43 -4.73
CA ALA A 229 0.99 -8.29 -4.23
C ALA A 229 1.35 -6.98 -4.93
N VAL A 230 2.64 -6.71 -5.19
CA VAL A 230 3.09 -5.54 -5.97
C VAL A 230 2.51 -5.57 -7.39
N VAL A 231 2.59 -6.70 -8.08
CA VAL A 231 1.98 -6.88 -9.41
C VAL A 231 0.48 -6.63 -9.35
N ALA A 232 -0.21 -7.20 -8.36
CA ALA A 232 -1.65 -7.07 -8.19
C ALA A 232 -2.09 -5.63 -7.93
N VAL A 233 -1.39 -4.90 -7.05
CA VAL A 233 -1.65 -3.47 -6.82
C VAL A 233 -1.38 -2.65 -8.07
N SER A 234 -0.30 -2.94 -8.81
CA SER A 234 0.02 -2.22 -10.06
C SER A 234 -1.04 -2.39 -11.15
N ALA A 235 -1.82 -3.50 -11.11
CA ALA A 235 -2.91 -3.74 -12.05
C ALA A 235 -4.08 -2.76 -11.89
N LEU A 236 -4.15 -2.01 -10.79
CA LEU A 236 -5.11 -0.92 -10.62
C LEU A 236 -4.90 0.23 -11.63
N ALA A 237 -3.73 0.32 -12.26
CA ALA A 237 -3.50 1.21 -13.40
C ALA A 237 -4.44 0.93 -14.59
N LEU A 238 -5.07 -0.25 -14.62
CA LEU A 238 -6.02 -0.69 -15.65
C LEU A 238 -7.49 -0.50 -15.23
N ALA A 239 -7.71 0.01 -14.02
CA ALA A 239 -9.02 0.36 -13.52
C ALA A 239 -9.32 1.82 -13.89
N ASP A 240 -10.56 2.07 -14.33
CA ASP A 240 -11.00 3.43 -14.60
C ASP A 240 -11.22 4.18 -13.30
N GLY A 241 -10.54 5.33 -13.15
CA GLY A 241 -10.81 6.28 -12.08
C GLY A 241 -10.20 5.94 -10.72
N VAL A 242 -9.29 4.96 -10.58
CA VAL A 242 -8.49 4.84 -9.34
C VAL A 242 -7.36 5.86 -9.40
N VAL A 243 -7.26 6.73 -8.39
CA VAL A 243 -6.17 7.73 -8.30
C VAL A 243 -5.09 7.32 -7.33
N GLU A 244 -5.45 6.57 -6.29
CA GLU A 244 -4.52 6.10 -5.27
C GLU A 244 -5.03 4.80 -4.67
N ALA A 245 -4.14 3.87 -4.38
CA ALA A 245 -4.44 2.72 -3.54
C ALA A 245 -3.21 2.36 -2.73
N GLU A 246 -3.37 2.14 -1.43
CA GLU A 246 -2.25 1.87 -0.54
C GLU A 246 -2.62 0.74 0.42
N ILE A 247 -1.68 -0.18 0.62
CA ILE A 247 -1.70 -1.17 1.69
C ILE A 247 -0.56 -0.82 2.65
N ASN A 248 -0.92 -0.42 3.87
CA ASN A 248 0.04 0.02 4.87
C ASN A 248 -0.48 -0.23 6.31
N PRO A 249 -0.05 -1.29 7.00
CA PRO A 249 0.98 -2.24 6.59
C PRO A 249 0.44 -3.43 5.79
N LEU A 250 1.26 -3.89 4.84
CA LEU A 250 1.26 -5.27 4.34
C LEU A 250 2.27 -6.08 5.16
N ILE A 251 1.80 -7.09 5.89
CA ILE A 251 2.66 -7.93 6.73
C ILE A 251 3.28 -9.03 5.89
N VAL A 252 4.61 -9.11 5.87
CA VAL A 252 5.36 -10.19 5.22
C VAL A 252 5.62 -11.31 6.22
N LYS A 253 5.08 -12.50 5.96
CA LYS A 253 5.25 -13.67 6.82
C LYS A 253 6.38 -14.58 6.32
N ALA A 254 6.74 -15.56 7.15
CA ALA A 254 7.80 -16.51 6.81
C ALA A 254 7.42 -17.38 5.60
N LYS A 255 8.42 -17.72 4.79
CA LYS A 255 8.30 -18.66 3.69
C LYS A 255 8.09 -20.07 4.25
N GLY A 256 7.06 -20.77 3.78
CA GLY A 256 6.76 -22.11 4.29
C GLY A 256 5.41 -22.67 3.87
N GLN A 257 4.86 -23.55 4.70
CA GLN A 257 3.52 -24.15 4.55
C GLN A 257 2.67 -23.80 5.77
N GLY A 258 1.36 -23.64 5.60
CA GLY A 258 0.43 -23.29 6.69
C GLY A 258 -0.23 -21.92 6.54
N LYS A 259 -0.90 -21.46 7.59
CA LYS A 259 -1.65 -20.19 7.65
C LYS A 259 -0.75 -18.96 7.89
N ASP A 260 0.48 -19.19 8.32
CA ASP A 260 1.45 -18.15 8.69
C ASP A 260 2.49 -17.89 7.59
N LYS A 261 2.12 -18.14 6.32
CA LYS A 261 2.96 -17.86 5.15
C LYS A 261 2.37 -16.74 4.29
N GLY A 262 3.18 -16.23 3.36
CA GLY A 262 2.75 -15.26 2.37
C GLY A 262 2.76 -13.83 2.90
N VAL A 263 1.80 -13.04 2.47
CA VAL A 263 1.58 -11.66 2.91
C VAL A 263 0.17 -11.49 3.44
N SER A 264 -0.06 -10.49 4.30
CA SER A 264 -1.39 -10.15 4.79
C SER A 264 -1.59 -8.65 4.89
N ALA A 265 -2.56 -8.11 4.17
CA ALA A 265 -2.96 -6.71 4.30
C ALA A 265 -3.75 -6.51 5.59
N VAL A 266 -3.32 -5.53 6.39
CA VAL A 266 -3.94 -5.21 7.68
C VAL A 266 -4.73 -3.90 7.60
N ASP A 267 -4.22 -2.92 6.88
CA ASP A 267 -4.93 -1.68 6.56
C ASP A 267 -4.88 -1.43 5.05
N GLY A 268 -5.78 -0.60 4.57
CA GLY A 268 -5.98 -0.38 3.16
C GLY A 268 -6.75 0.88 2.86
N LEU A 269 -6.27 1.63 1.86
CA LEU A 269 -6.93 2.80 1.31
C LEU A 269 -7.10 2.64 -0.20
N VAL A 270 -8.26 3.03 -0.71
CA VAL A 270 -8.49 3.24 -2.15
C VAL A 270 -9.19 4.57 -2.35
N LEU A 271 -8.60 5.40 -3.21
CA LEU A 271 -9.16 6.67 -3.66
C LEU A 271 -9.52 6.60 -5.14
N MET A 272 -10.70 7.11 -5.44
CA MET A 272 -11.26 7.25 -6.78
C MET A 272 -11.19 8.71 -7.21
N ALA A 273 -11.09 8.95 -8.51
CA ALA A 273 -11.21 10.28 -9.08
C ALA A 273 -12.59 10.86 -8.79
N GLU A 274 -12.65 12.15 -8.54
CA GLU A 274 -13.91 12.88 -8.55
C GLU A 274 -14.55 12.73 -9.93
N LYS A 275 -15.84 12.36 -9.97
CA LYS A 275 -16.58 12.39 -11.23
C LYS A 275 -16.67 13.85 -11.65
N SER A 276 -16.01 14.19 -12.74
CA SER A 276 -16.27 15.45 -13.43
C SER A 276 -17.73 15.43 -13.90
N GLU A 277 -18.54 16.37 -13.41
CA GLU A 277 -19.91 16.60 -13.91
C GLU A 277 -19.93 16.98 -15.39
#